data_AF-A0A2V6QTA9-F1
#
_entry.id   AF-A0A2V6QTA9-F1
#
_cell.length_a   1.000
_cell.length_b   1.000
_cell.length_c   1.000
_cell.angle_alpha   90.00
_cell.angle_beta   90.00
_cell.angle_gamma   90.00
#
_symmetry.space_group_name_H-M   'P 1'
#
loop_
_entity.id
_entity.type
_entity.pdbx_description
1 polymer ?
#
loop_
_entity_poly.entity_id
_entity_poly.type
_entity_poly.pdbx_seq_one_letter_code
_entity_poly.pdbx_strand_id
1 'polypeptide(L)'
;MVRPNLLAWQWSDYVAKHRDRGNLLIHIVAVPLFQLATLVLVYAVVTRFVVLATSAVAAMVVALVLQGRGHRREPEAPTPFAGAADFVSRFVVEQWVTFPRLVLSGAWSQNLRRAPRSA
;
A
#
# COMPACT_ATOMS: atom_id res chain seq x y z
N MET A 1 -11.57 3.19 15.76
CA MET A 1 -11.97 1.77 15.87
C MET A 1 -11.48 1.03 14.64
N VAL A 2 -11.06 -0.23 14.75
CA VAL A 2 -10.73 -1.08 13.59
C VAL A 2 -12.03 -1.59 12.97
N ARG A 3 -12.12 -1.64 11.63
CA ARG A 3 -13.34 -2.10 10.95
C ARG A 3 -13.61 -3.59 11.20
N PRO A 4 -14.88 -4.00 11.37
CA PRO A 4 -15.24 -5.42 11.39
C PRO A 4 -14.93 -6.03 10.02
N ASN A 5 -14.47 -7.28 10.02
CA ASN A 5 -14.14 -8.03 8.79
C ASN A 5 -13.19 -7.28 7.84
N LEU A 6 -12.20 -6.56 8.39
CA LEU A 6 -11.32 -5.63 7.67
C LEU A 6 -10.76 -6.21 6.35
N LEU A 7 -10.30 -7.46 6.34
CA LEU A 7 -9.77 -8.12 5.14
C LEU A 7 -10.82 -8.27 4.04
N ALA A 8 -12.01 -8.77 4.40
CA ALA A 8 -13.09 -8.97 3.44
C ALA A 8 -13.63 -7.63 2.94
N TRP A 9 -13.80 -6.66 3.85
CA TRP A 9 -14.22 -5.30 3.53
C TRP A 9 -13.22 -4.59 2.62
N GLN A 10 -11.93 -4.66 2.92
CA GLN A 10 -10.92 -4.00 2.09
C GLN A 10 -10.88 -4.65 0.71
N TRP A 11 -10.93 -5.99 0.63
CA TRP A 11 -10.88 -6.72 -0.64
C TRP A 11 -12.09 -6.49 -1.54
N SER A 12 -13.31 -6.34 -0.98
CA SER A 12 -14.57 -6.30 -1.76
C SER A 12 -14.54 -5.26 -2.88
N ASP A 13 -13.93 -4.11 -2.61
CA ASP A 13 -13.87 -3.01 -3.56
C ASP A 13 -12.45 -2.74 -4.07
N TYR A 14 -11.42 -3.35 -3.48
CA TYR A 14 -10.01 -3.03 -3.79
C TYR A 14 -9.72 -3.18 -5.28
N VAL A 15 -10.12 -4.31 -5.87
CA VAL A 15 -9.87 -4.64 -7.28
C VAL A 15 -10.59 -3.66 -8.20
N ALA A 16 -11.81 -3.25 -7.85
CA ALA A 16 -12.61 -2.33 -8.65
C ALA A 16 -12.06 -0.89 -8.60
N LYS A 17 -11.46 -0.49 -7.47
CA LYS A 17 -10.97 0.88 -7.24
C LYS A 17 -9.52 1.13 -7.63
N HIS A 18 -8.73 0.10 -7.92
CA HIS A 18 -7.34 0.24 -8.38
C HIS A 18 -7.25 0.18 -9.90
N ARG A 19 -7.62 1.28 -10.57
CA ARG A 19 -7.74 1.35 -12.03
C ARG A 19 -6.82 2.38 -12.68
N ASP A 20 -6.23 3.31 -11.92
CA ASP A 20 -5.26 4.24 -12.47
C ASP A 20 -3.93 3.53 -12.76
N ARG A 21 -3.42 3.72 -13.99
CA ARG A 21 -2.16 3.12 -14.44
C ARG A 21 -0.99 3.59 -13.58
N GLY A 22 -0.95 4.88 -13.26
CA GLY A 22 0.10 5.46 -12.42
C GLY A 22 0.07 4.89 -11.01
N ASN A 23 -1.11 4.79 -10.41
CA ASN A 23 -1.29 4.20 -9.08
C ASN A 23 -0.83 2.74 -9.01
N LEU A 24 -1.20 1.92 -10.01
CA LEU A 24 -0.80 0.52 -10.09
C LEU A 24 0.72 0.35 -10.21
N LEU A 25 1.38 1.22 -11.00
CA LEU A 25 2.84 1.23 -11.15
C LEU A 25 3.56 1.77 -9.91
N ILE A 26 2.96 2.74 -9.22
CA ILE A 26 3.49 3.23 -7.94
C ILE A 26 3.42 2.11 -6.90
N HIS A 27 2.29 1.42 -6.77
CA HIS A 27 2.10 0.40 -5.74
C HIS A 27 3.02 -0.82 -5.94
N ILE A 28 3.25 -1.26 -7.19
CA ILE A 28 4.11 -2.43 -7.44
C ILE A 28 5.55 -2.21 -6.99
N VAL A 29 5.99 -0.95 -6.83
CA VAL A 29 7.32 -0.59 -6.31
C VAL A 29 7.25 -0.17 -4.84
N ALA A 30 6.29 0.68 -4.48
CA ALA A 30 6.21 1.28 -3.16
C ALA A 30 5.83 0.27 -2.07
N VAL A 31 5.00 -0.74 -2.38
CA VAL A 31 4.64 -1.78 -1.39
C VAL A 31 5.84 -2.66 -1.05
N PRO A 32 6.59 -3.24 -2.01
CA PRO A 32 7.84 -3.96 -1.69
C PRO A 32 8.88 -3.09 -0.97
N LEU A 33 9.03 -1.81 -1.36
CA LEU A 33 9.90 -0.88 -0.65
C LEU A 33 9.51 -0.75 0.83
N PHE A 34 8.22 -0.57 1.11
CA PHE A 34 7.72 -0.48 2.49
C PHE A 34 7.97 -1.78 3.27
N GLN A 35 7.70 -2.94 2.66
CA GLN A 35 7.94 -4.25 3.28
C GLN A 35 9.42 -4.44 3.62
N LEU A 36 10.32 -4.20 2.67
CA LEU A 36 11.76 -4.30 2.88
C LEU A 36 12.24 -3.33 3.96
N ALA A 37 11.81 -2.07 3.90
CA ALA A 37 12.15 -1.07 4.91
C ALA A 37 11.62 -1.48 6.30
N THR A 38 10.44 -2.10 6.39
CA THR A 38 9.92 -2.64 7.65
C THR A 38 10.82 -3.75 8.20
N LEU A 39 11.24 -4.70 7.36
CA LEU A 39 12.14 -5.78 7.77
C LEU A 39 13.51 -5.25 8.20
N VAL A 40 14.05 -4.28 7.46
CA VAL A 40 15.32 -3.61 7.80
C VAL A 40 15.20 -2.84 9.10
N LEU A 41 14.07 -2.17 9.37
CA LEU A 41 13.82 -1.49 10.63
C LEU A 41 13.82 -2.48 11.81
N VAL A 42 13.14 -3.62 11.67
CA VAL A 42 13.13 -4.67 12.70
C VAL A 42 14.55 -5.16 12.97
N TYR A 43 15.30 -5.48 11.91
CA TYR A 43 16.71 -5.88 12.03
C TYR A 43 17.54 -4.81 12.74
N ALA A 44 17.47 -3.56 12.29
CA ALA A 44 18.24 -2.45 12.83
C ALA A 44 17.94 -2.17 14.31
N VAL A 45 16.67 -2.32 14.74
CA VAL A 45 16.28 -2.19 16.14
C VAL A 45 16.89 -3.31 16.98
N VAL A 46 16.81 -4.57 16.52
CA VAL A 46 17.39 -5.72 17.21
C VAL A 46 18.91 -5.59 17.35
N THR A 47 19.59 -5.09 16.32
CA THR A 47 21.05 -4.88 16.33
C THR A 47 21.49 -3.53 16.86
N ARG A 48 20.54 -2.68 17.32
CA ARG A 48 20.79 -1.30 17.80
C ARG A 48 21.54 -0.41 16.80
N PHE A 49 21.35 -0.64 15.51
CA PHE A 49 22.02 0.10 14.44
C PHE A 49 21.19 1.33 14.05
N VAL A 50 21.48 2.47 14.68
CA VAL A 50 20.67 3.69 14.58
C VAL A 50 20.59 4.23 13.15
N VAL A 51 21.71 4.31 12.42
CA VAL A 51 21.73 4.88 11.05
C VAL A 51 20.86 4.07 10.08
N LEU A 52 20.86 2.75 10.21
CA LEU A 52 20.04 1.85 9.40
C LEU A 52 18.56 1.97 9.79
N ALA A 53 18.26 2.11 11.08
CA ALA A 53 16.90 2.36 11.55
C ALA A 53 16.35 3.69 11.00
N THR A 54 17.13 4.77 11.01
CA THR A 54 16.69 6.06 10.45
C THR A 54 16.53 6.00 8.93
N SER A 55 17.44 5.33 8.21
CA SER A 55 17.28 5.09 6.76
C SER A 55 16.02 4.26 6.44
N ALA A 56 15.72 3.24 7.24
CA ALA A 56 14.53 2.42 7.08
C ALA A 56 13.25 3.23 7.28
N VAL A 57 13.18 4.04 8.34
CA VAL A 57 12.05 4.95 8.58
C VAL A 57 11.88 5.93 7.42
N ALA A 58 12.97 6.52 6.92
CA ALA A 58 12.91 7.43 5.77
C ALA A 58 12.35 6.73 4.52
N ALA A 59 12.79 5.50 4.23
CA ALA A 59 12.27 4.71 3.13
C ALA A 59 10.78 4.35 3.29
N MET A 60 10.33 4.01 4.51
CA MET A 60 8.91 3.79 4.81
C MET A 60 8.07 5.04 4.55
N VAL A 61 8.56 6.23 4.94
CA VAL A 61 7.88 7.50 4.69
C VAL A 61 7.78 7.79 3.19
N VAL A 62 8.86 7.57 2.44
CA VAL A 62 8.85 7.73 0.97
C VAL A 62 7.81 6.81 0.34
N ALA A 63 7.79 5.52 0.72
CA ALA A 63 6.80 4.57 0.22
C ALA A 63 5.36 5.00 0.55
N LEU A 64 5.09 5.43 1.77
CA LEU A 64 3.77 5.91 2.20
C LEU A 64 3.33 7.15 1.42
N VAL A 65 4.23 8.11 1.20
CA VAL A 65 3.95 9.32 0.42
C VAL A 65 3.67 8.98 -1.05
N LEU A 66 4.45 8.07 -1.65
CA LEU A 66 4.22 7.62 -3.02
C LEU A 66 2.85 6.95 -3.15
N GLN A 67 2.52 6.00 -2.27
CA GLN A 67 1.21 5.36 -2.26
C GLN A 67 0.07 6.37 -2.08
N GLY A 68 0.21 7.33 -1.16
CA GLY A 68 -0.75 8.40 -0.96
C GLY A 68 -0.94 9.28 -2.20
N ARG A 69 0.13 9.55 -2.97
CA ARG A 69 0.04 10.23 -4.27
C ARG A 69 -0.63 9.36 -5.34
N GLY A 70 -0.33 8.07 -5.36
CA GLY A 70 -0.98 7.11 -6.26
C GLY A 70 -2.48 7.05 -6.04
N HIS A 71 -2.92 6.87 -4.78
CA HIS A 71 -4.33 6.80 -4.40
C HIS A 71 -5.13 8.05 -4.78
N ARG A 72 -4.51 9.24 -4.80
CA ARG A 72 -5.16 10.49 -5.26
C ARG A 72 -5.45 10.53 -6.76
N ARG A 73 -4.86 9.62 -7.54
CA ARG A 73 -5.08 9.52 -9.00
C ARG A 73 -6.25 8.62 -9.34
N GLU A 74 -6.76 7.84 -8.38
CA GLU A 74 -7.90 6.96 -8.63
C GLU A 74 -9.17 7.79 -8.89
N PRO A 75 -10.04 7.37 -9.82
CA PRO A 75 -11.28 8.08 -10.13
C PRO A 75 -12.24 8.14 -8.94
N GLU A 76 -12.24 7.10 -8.11
CA GLU A 76 -13.08 6.98 -6.92
C GLU A 76 -12.24 7.24 -5.67
N ALA A 77 -12.66 8.21 -4.85
CA ALA A 77 -12.00 8.49 -3.59
C ALA A 77 -12.12 7.29 -2.62
N PRO A 78 -11.04 6.96 -1.90
CA PRO A 78 -11.12 5.95 -0.84
C PRO A 78 -12.13 6.33 0.23
N THR A 79 -12.79 5.34 0.83
CA THR A 79 -13.65 5.57 2.00
C THR A 79 -12.87 6.32 3.09
N PRO A 80 -13.42 7.42 3.66
CA PRO A 80 -12.76 8.17 4.72
C PRO A 80 -12.34 7.29 5.89
N PHE A 81 -11.22 7.64 6.53
CA PHE A 81 -10.76 6.94 7.71
C PHE A 81 -11.64 7.31 8.91
N ALA A 82 -12.06 6.29 9.69
CA ALA A 82 -12.80 6.51 10.95
C ALA A 82 -11.88 6.95 12.11
N GLY A 83 -10.59 7.18 11.85
CA GLY A 83 -9.57 7.58 12.81
C GLY A 83 -8.22 6.91 12.55
N ALA A 84 -7.22 7.20 13.39
CA ALA A 84 -5.86 6.71 13.22
C ALA A 84 -5.76 5.18 13.21
N ALA A 85 -6.50 4.48 14.07
CA ALA A 85 -6.52 3.02 14.10
C ALA A 85 -7.11 2.40 12.81
N ASP A 86 -8.13 3.03 12.21
CA ASP A 86 -8.69 2.59 10.93
C ASP A 86 -7.67 2.79 9.81
N PHE A 87 -6.99 3.95 9.79
CA PHE A 87 -5.91 4.22 8.84
C PHE A 87 -4.78 3.18 8.95
N VAL A 88 -4.20 3.01 10.14
CA VAL A 88 -3.06 2.10 10.36
C VAL A 88 -3.43 0.66 9.98
N SER A 89 -4.60 0.18 10.43
CA SER A 89 -5.02 -1.19 10.14
C SER A 89 -5.24 -1.43 8.65
N ARG A 90 -5.93 -0.52 7.94
CA ARG A 90 -6.10 -0.60 6.48
C ARG A 90 -4.76 -0.57 5.75
N PHE A 91 -3.87 0.34 6.15
CA PHE A 91 -2.56 0.48 5.52
C PHE A 91 -1.71 -0.78 5.71
N VAL A 92 -1.61 -1.31 6.93
CA VAL A 92 -0.85 -2.54 7.22
C VAL A 92 -1.40 -3.73 6.43
N VAL A 93 -2.72 -3.92 6.44
CA VAL A 93 -3.34 -5.02 5.68
C VAL A 93 -3.15 -4.84 4.17
N GLU A 94 -3.15 -3.59 3.68
CA GLU A 94 -2.82 -3.29 2.29
C GLU A 94 -1.41 -3.76 1.91
N GLN A 95 -0.41 -3.41 2.74
CA GLN A 95 0.97 -3.75 2.48
C GLN A 95 1.21 -5.26 2.45
N TRP A 96 0.63 -5.99 3.41
CA TRP A 96 1.02 -7.39 3.66
C TRP A 96 0.05 -8.42 3.10
N VAL A 97 -1.20 -8.04 2.82
CA VAL A 97 -2.23 -8.99 2.41
C VAL A 97 -2.94 -8.54 1.14
N THR A 98 -3.60 -7.40 1.15
CA THR A 98 -4.53 -7.00 0.08
C THR A 98 -3.81 -6.70 -1.23
N PHE A 99 -2.73 -5.92 -1.23
CA PHE A 99 -1.97 -5.65 -2.45
C PHE A 99 -1.22 -6.88 -2.97
N PRO A 100 -0.49 -7.66 -2.14
CA PRO A 100 0.08 -8.94 -2.57
C PRO A 100 -0.98 -9.88 -3.17
N ARG A 101 -2.17 -9.97 -2.58
CA ARG A 101 -3.29 -10.75 -3.12
C ARG A 101 -3.77 -10.21 -4.48
N LEU A 102 -3.80 -8.90 -4.68
CA LEU A 102 -4.13 -8.28 -5.98
C LEU A 102 -3.12 -8.70 -7.06
N VAL A 103 -1.82 -8.72 -6.74
CA VAL A 103 -0.76 -9.13 -7.66
C VAL A 103 -0.83 -10.62 -7.95
N LEU A 104 -0.87 -11.46 -6.91
CA LEU A 104 -0.84 -12.92 -7.03
C LEU A 104 -2.10 -13.50 -7.68
N SER A 105 -3.26 -12.83 -7.55
CA SER A 105 -4.48 -13.22 -8.26
C SER A 105 -4.49 -12.82 -9.75
N GLY A 106 -3.47 -12.10 -10.23
CA GLY A 106 -3.40 -11.58 -11.59
C GLY A 106 -4.26 -10.34 -11.85
N ALA A 107 -5.07 -9.92 -10.87
CA ALA A 107 -5.95 -8.76 -10.96
C ALA A 107 -5.17 -7.45 -11.22
N TRP A 108 -3.97 -7.29 -10.63
CA TRP A 108 -3.09 -6.16 -10.94
C TRP A 108 -2.77 -6.06 -12.43
N SER A 109 -2.40 -7.19 -13.05
CA SER A 109 -2.03 -7.26 -14.46
C SER A 109 -3.23 -6.98 -15.38
N GLN A 110 -4.41 -7.47 -15.00
CA GLN A 110 -5.67 -7.20 -15.70
C GLN A 110 -6.04 -5.72 -15.63
N ASN A 111 -5.98 -5.12 -14.44
CA ASN A 111 -6.26 -3.69 -14.25
C ASN A 111 -5.25 -2.83 -15.00
N LEU A 112 -3.97 -3.17 -14.99
CA LEU A 112 -2.93 -2.42 -15.70
C LEU A 112 -3.14 -2.42 -17.22
N ARG A 113 -3.64 -3.52 -17.79
CA ARG A 113 -3.99 -3.61 -19.22
C ARG A 113 -5.25 -2.82 -19.57
N ARG A 114 -6.21 -2.74 -18.65
CA ARG A 114 -7.48 -2.02 -18.83
C ARG A 114 -7.37 -0.53 -18.54
N ALA A 115 -6.40 -0.13 -17.72
CA ALA A 115 -6.17 1.25 -17.35
C ALA A 115 -5.92 2.10 -18.62
N PRO A 116 -6.64 3.22 -18.80
CA PRO A 116 -6.38 4.14 -19.90
C PRO A 116 -4.90 4.52 -19.89
N ARG A 117 -4.28 4.56 -21.07
CA ARG A 117 -2.97 5.23 -21.19
C ARG A 117 -3.26 6.71 -20.99
N SER A 118 -2.77 7.29 -19.91
CA SER A 118 -2.75 8.74 -19.75
C SER A 118 -2.08 9.33 -20.99
N ALA A 119 -2.82 10.17 -21.72
CA ALA A 119 -2.35 10.91 -22.88
C ALA A 119 -1.19 11.84 -22.51
#